data_AF-A0A6N6KX66-F1
#
_entry.id   AF-A0A6N6KX66-F1
#
_cell.length_a   1.000
_cell.length_b   1.000
_cell.length_c   1.000
_cell.angle_alpha   90.00
_cell.angle_beta   90.00
_cell.angle_gamma   90.00
#
_symmetry.space_group_name_H-M   'P 1'
#
loop_
_entity.id
_entity.type
_entity.pdbx_description
1 polymer ?
#
loop_
_entity_poly.entity_id
_entity_poly.type
_entity_poly.pdbx_seq_one_letter_code
_entity_poly.pdbx_strand_id
1 'polypeptide(L)'
;MITQVMPQIYMPPFGTPLYWRDEVSGRLPSAVWAYINHVTDSQEPALTYEQLCLVINYCQYFINAPCWEDGMRMMERMGVLNELREQAQELRCVPDIRAWIRECLKYALDPI
;
A
#
# COMPACT_ATOMS: atom_id res chain seq x y z
N MET A 1 22.01 -24.30 17.67
CA MET A 1 20.77 -24.54 16.90
C MET A 1 20.56 -23.33 16.03
N ILE A 2 20.74 -23.47 14.71
CA ILE A 2 20.60 -22.35 13.77
C ILE A 2 19.11 -22.29 13.43
N THR A 3 18.42 -21.26 13.91
CA THR A 3 17.04 -20.97 13.53
C THR A 3 17.09 -20.54 12.06
N GLN A 4 16.81 -21.48 11.17
CA GLN A 4 16.61 -21.22 9.76
C GLN A 4 15.33 -20.39 9.65
N VAL A 5 15.45 -19.07 9.65
CA VAL A 5 14.34 -18.17 9.34
C VAL A 5 14.00 -18.46 7.88
N MET A 6 12.99 -19.30 7.65
CA MET A 6 12.43 -19.46 6.32
C MET A 6 12.04 -18.06 5.85
N PRO A 7 12.51 -17.58 4.69
CA PRO A 7 12.01 -16.33 4.15
C PRO A 7 10.50 -16.48 4.05
N GLN A 8 9.75 -15.49 4.55
CA GLN A 8 8.30 -15.50 4.38
C GLN A 8 8.01 -15.52 2.88
N ILE A 9 7.73 -16.72 2.38
CA ILE A 9 7.22 -16.93 1.04
C ILE A 9 5.83 -16.33 1.04
N TYR A 10 5.77 -15.16 0.45
CA TYR A 10 4.61 -14.54 -0.13
C TYR A 10 3.54 -15.56 -0.59
N MET A 11 2.33 -15.45 -0.04
CA MET A 11 1.20 -16.30 -0.41
C MET A 11 -0.05 -15.47 -0.81
N PRO A 12 -0.73 -15.84 -1.91
CA PRO A 12 -1.93 -15.16 -2.44
C PRO A 12 -3.09 -14.99 -1.43
N PRO A 13 -4.06 -14.07 -1.68
CA PRO A 13 -4.44 -13.53 -3.00
C PRO A 13 -3.51 -12.44 -3.52
N PHE A 14 -2.65 -11.88 -2.67
CA PHE A 14 -1.75 -10.79 -2.99
C PHE A 14 -0.53 -11.21 -3.80
N GLY A 15 -0.63 -12.29 -4.59
CA GLY A 15 0.34 -12.89 -5.52
C GLY A 15 0.82 -11.99 -6.67
N THR A 16 0.49 -10.71 -6.59
CA THR A 16 0.70 -9.68 -7.59
C THR A 16 1.87 -8.76 -7.24
N PRO A 17 2.60 -8.27 -8.25
CA PRO A 17 3.77 -7.42 -8.08
C PRO A 17 3.57 -6.26 -7.09
N LEU A 18 4.66 -5.85 -6.43
CA LEU A 18 4.68 -4.77 -5.44
C LEU A 18 4.03 -3.49 -5.99
N TYR A 19 4.18 -3.26 -7.29
CA TYR A 19 3.59 -2.13 -7.98
C TYR A 19 2.25 -2.51 -8.62
N TRP A 20 1.21 -1.76 -8.27
CA TRP A 20 -0.17 -2.02 -8.73
C TRP A 20 -0.32 -2.09 -10.25
N ARG A 21 0.54 -1.39 -11.02
CA ARG A 21 0.47 -1.38 -12.49
C ARG A 21 0.86 -2.70 -13.14
N ASP A 22 1.62 -3.52 -12.43
CA ASP A 22 2.09 -4.80 -12.95
C ASP A 22 1.08 -5.93 -12.62
N GLU A 23 -0.02 -5.62 -11.93
CA GLU A 23 -1.09 -6.55 -11.59
C GLU A 23 -1.92 -6.95 -12.83
N VAL A 24 -2.18 -8.24 -13.02
CA VAL A 24 -2.69 -8.79 -14.29
C VAL A 24 -4.19 -9.08 -14.33
N SER A 25 -4.88 -9.17 -13.19
CA SER A 25 -6.35 -9.37 -13.17
C SER A 25 -7.11 -8.14 -13.65
N GLY A 26 -6.48 -6.95 -13.61
CA GLY A 26 -7.07 -5.68 -14.01
C GLY A 26 -8.00 -5.09 -12.93
N ARG A 27 -8.28 -5.82 -11.84
CA ARG A 27 -9.14 -5.35 -10.76
C ARG A 27 -8.46 -4.27 -9.92
N LEU A 28 -7.21 -4.52 -9.52
CA LEU A 28 -6.46 -3.55 -8.73
C LEU A 28 -6.10 -2.30 -9.57
N PRO A 29 -5.58 -2.41 -10.80
CA PRO A 29 -5.34 -1.25 -11.66
C PRO A 29 -6.59 -0.40 -11.88
N SER A 30 -7.74 -1.03 -12.13
CA SER A 30 -9.01 -0.33 -12.29
C SER A 30 -9.42 0.44 -11.02
N ALA A 31 -9.28 -0.18 -9.84
CA ALA A 31 -9.59 0.47 -8.57
C ALA A 31 -8.64 1.63 -8.25
N VAL A 32 -7.34 1.47 -8.52
CA VAL A 32 -6.34 2.53 -8.31
C VAL A 32 -6.55 3.68 -9.29
N TRP A 33 -6.86 3.41 -10.56
CA TRP A 33 -7.23 4.48 -11.51
C TRP A 33 -8.51 5.22 -11.10
N ALA A 34 -9.54 4.51 -10.64
CA ALA A 34 -10.75 5.13 -10.12
C ALA A 34 -10.44 6.03 -8.90
N TYR A 35 -9.53 5.58 -8.01
CA TYR A 35 -9.03 6.42 -6.92
C TYR A 35 -8.34 7.68 -7.43
N ILE A 36 -7.36 7.55 -8.33
CA ILE A 36 -6.60 8.68 -8.89
C ILE A 36 -7.57 9.69 -9.51
N ASN A 37 -8.44 9.24 -10.41
CA ASN A 37 -9.41 10.08 -11.11
C ASN A 37 -10.30 10.84 -10.11
N HIS A 38 -10.86 10.14 -9.11
CA HIS A 38 -11.68 10.74 -8.08
C HIS A 38 -10.95 11.79 -7.22
N VAL A 39 -9.64 11.60 -6.96
CA VAL A 39 -8.87 12.57 -6.17
C VAL A 39 -8.36 13.75 -6.99
N THR A 40 -8.21 13.61 -8.31
CA THR A 40 -7.73 14.66 -9.22
C THR A 40 -8.85 15.48 -9.85
N ASP A 41 -10.03 14.89 -10.07
CA ASP A 41 -11.18 15.55 -10.67
C ASP A 41 -12.42 15.40 -9.80
N SER A 42 -12.95 16.53 -9.34
CA SER A 42 -14.16 16.62 -8.52
C SER A 42 -15.45 16.16 -9.23
N GLN A 43 -15.43 16.01 -10.56
CA GLN A 43 -16.58 15.56 -11.35
C GLN A 43 -16.64 14.03 -11.48
N GLU A 44 -15.55 13.33 -11.12
CA GLU A 44 -15.50 11.87 -11.19
C GLU A 44 -16.34 11.23 -10.08
N PRO A 45 -17.03 10.12 -10.36
CA PRO A 45 -17.88 9.45 -9.40
C PRO A 45 -17.09 8.98 -8.17
N ALA A 46 -17.79 8.88 -7.04
CA ALA A 46 -17.23 8.26 -5.85
C ALA A 46 -16.87 6.79 -6.14
N LEU A 47 -15.79 6.31 -5.51
CA LEU A 47 -15.39 4.91 -5.60
C LEU A 47 -16.52 4.00 -5.10
N THR A 48 -16.68 2.85 -5.75
CA THR A 48 -17.50 1.79 -5.19
C THR A 48 -16.85 1.25 -3.90
N TYR A 49 -17.64 0.64 -3.03
CA TYR A 49 -17.13 0.01 -1.81
C TYR A 49 -16.03 -1.02 -2.12
N GLU A 50 -16.21 -1.81 -3.19
CA GLU A 50 -15.22 -2.79 -3.63
C GLU A 50 -13.91 -2.15 -4.08
N GLN A 51 -13.97 -1.08 -4.89
CA GLN A 51 -12.78 -0.33 -5.33
C GLN A 51 -12.04 0.28 -4.13
N LEU A 52 -12.79 0.87 -3.18
CA LEU A 52 -12.22 1.42 -1.96
C LEU A 52 -11.50 0.33 -1.15
N CYS A 53 -12.13 -0.83 -0.94
CA CYS A 53 -11.51 -1.96 -0.25
C CYS A 53 -10.25 -2.47 -0.97
N LEU A 54 -10.24 -2.53 -2.31
CA LEU A 54 -9.06 -2.95 -3.07
C LEU A 54 -7.88 -1.98 -2.88
N VAL A 55 -8.14 -0.67 -2.91
CA VAL A 55 -7.10 0.35 -2.68
C VAL A 55 -6.57 0.29 -1.26
N ILE A 56 -7.44 0.14 -0.25
CA ILE A 56 -7.04 -0.03 1.16
C ILE A 56 -6.15 -1.26 1.32
N ASN A 57 -6.60 -2.41 0.81
CA ASN A 57 -5.84 -3.67 0.91
C ASN A 57 -4.49 -3.55 0.23
N TYR A 58 -4.41 -2.86 -0.91
CA TYR A 58 -3.14 -2.60 -1.58
C TYR A 58 -2.22 -1.68 -0.78
N CYS A 59 -2.73 -0.60 -0.18
CA CYS A 59 -1.92 0.27 0.69
C CYS A 59 -1.32 -0.50 1.87
N GLN A 60 -2.13 -1.36 2.50
CA GLN A 60 -1.69 -2.26 3.57
C GLN A 60 -0.65 -3.27 3.07
N TYR A 61 -0.86 -3.85 1.89
CA TYR A 61 0.10 -4.76 1.28
C TYR A 61 1.44 -4.06 0.99
N PHE A 62 1.41 -2.89 0.35
CA PHE A 62 2.57 -2.12 -0.04
C PHE A 62 3.50 -1.85 1.14
N ILE A 63 2.99 -1.32 2.26
CA ILE A 63 3.82 -0.92 3.41
C ILE A 63 4.35 -2.10 4.24
N ASN A 64 3.77 -3.29 4.06
CA ASN A 64 4.24 -4.52 4.68
C ASN A 64 5.23 -5.29 3.79
N ALA A 65 5.62 -4.76 2.62
CA ALA A 65 6.56 -5.44 1.75
C ALA A 65 7.96 -5.56 2.41
N PRO A 66 8.60 -6.75 2.39
CA PRO A 66 9.90 -6.97 3.04
C PRO A 66 11.04 -6.10 2.49
N CYS A 67 10.93 -5.61 1.25
CA CYS A 67 11.95 -4.76 0.63
C CYS A 67 12.16 -3.42 1.37
N TRP A 68 11.23 -3.02 2.25
CA TRP A 68 11.41 -1.85 3.11
C TRP A 68 12.34 -2.11 4.29
N GLU A 69 12.63 -3.37 4.62
CA GLU A 69 13.39 -3.77 5.80
C GLU A 69 14.90 -3.93 5.52
N ASP A 70 15.34 -3.91 4.25
CA ASP A 70 16.74 -4.12 3.89
C ASP A 70 17.57 -2.81 3.87
N GLY A 71 18.47 -2.62 4.85
CA GLY A 71 19.59 -1.65 4.75
C GLY A 71 20.09 -1.01 6.05
N MET A 72 21.37 -0.58 6.10
CA MET A 72 22.04 0.00 7.28
C MET A 72 21.43 1.31 7.83
N ARG A 73 20.55 2.00 7.08
CA ARG A 73 19.74 3.14 7.54
C ARG A 73 18.45 2.73 8.29
N MET A 74 18.32 1.44 8.60
CA MET A 74 17.17 0.76 9.20
C MET A 74 16.64 1.41 10.48
N MET A 75 17.50 1.76 11.43
CA MET A 75 17.02 1.98 12.81
C MET A 75 16.13 3.23 12.94
N GLU A 76 16.43 4.29 12.19
CA GLU A 76 15.59 5.51 12.12
C GLU A 76 14.36 5.30 11.20
N ARG A 77 14.49 4.49 10.15
CA ARG A 77 13.38 4.19 9.23
C ARG A 77 12.36 3.19 9.79
N MET A 78 12.76 2.32 10.72
CA MET A 78 11.88 1.31 11.30
C MET A 78 10.77 1.93 12.17
N GLY A 79 11.07 3.01 12.90
CA GLY A 79 10.05 3.75 13.64
C GLY A 79 8.96 4.31 12.71
N VAL A 80 9.41 4.99 11.65
CA VAL A 80 8.53 5.54 10.62
C VAL A 80 7.71 4.47 9.90
N LEU A 81 8.33 3.36 9.50
CA LEU A 81 7.62 2.27 8.82
C LEU A 81 6.56 1.65 9.73
N ASN A 82 6.84 1.49 11.03
CA ASN A 82 5.85 0.99 11.98
C ASN A 82 4.67 1.96 12.14
N GLU A 83 4.93 3.27 12.23
CA GLU A 83 3.86 4.28 12.26
C GLU A 83 3.01 4.24 10.99
N LEU A 84 3.62 4.16 9.81
CA LEU A 84 2.90 4.05 8.54
C LEU A 84 2.09 2.74 8.42
N ARG A 85 2.60 1.64 8.99
CA ARG A 85 1.88 0.35 9.06
C ARG A 85 0.65 0.45 9.97
N GLU A 86 0.79 1.06 11.14
CA GLU A 86 -0.32 1.30 12.07
C GLU A 86 -1.39 2.18 11.42
N GLN A 87 -1.00 3.29 10.79
CA GLN A 87 -1.92 4.15 10.05
C GLN A 87 -2.63 3.40 8.91
N ALA A 88 -1.93 2.53 8.19
CA ALA A 88 -2.51 1.73 7.11
C ALA A 88 -3.61 0.76 7.61
N GLN A 89 -3.52 0.28 8.87
CA GLN A 89 -4.57 -0.55 9.48
C GLN A 89 -5.85 0.24 9.78
N GLU A 90 -5.76 1.55 9.92
CA GLU A 90 -6.89 2.42 10.25
C GLU A 90 -7.56 3.08 9.03
N LEU A 91 -7.12 2.78 7.81
CA LEU A 91 -7.74 3.30 6.59
C LEU A 91 -9.19 2.80 6.47
N ARG A 92 -10.15 3.71 6.30
CA ARG A 92 -11.57 3.39 6.09
C ARG A 92 -12.17 4.11 4.88
N CYS A 93 -11.61 5.25 4.48
CA CYS A 93 -12.16 6.09 3.42
C CYS A 93 -11.11 6.82 2.57
N VAL A 94 -11.56 7.49 1.50
CA VAL A 94 -10.69 8.25 0.58
C VAL A 94 -9.84 9.32 1.31
N PRO A 95 -10.40 10.14 2.23
CA PRO A 95 -9.61 11.04 3.05
C PRO A 95 -8.46 10.37 3.81
N ASP A 96 -8.70 9.20 4.41
CA ASP A 96 -7.66 8.46 5.16
C ASP A 96 -6.53 8.02 4.23
N ILE A 97 -6.89 7.43 3.08
CA ILE A 97 -5.92 6.99 2.07
C ILE A 97 -5.08 8.18 1.60
N ARG A 98 -5.72 9.32 1.31
CA ARG A 98 -5.03 10.52 0.85
C ARG A 98 -4.08 11.07 1.93
N ALA A 99 -4.50 11.08 3.19
CA ALA A 99 -3.65 11.51 4.29
C ALA A 99 -2.45 10.59 4.45
N TRP A 100 -2.67 9.28 4.43
CA TRP A 100 -1.62 8.28 4.53
C TRP A 100 -0.60 8.36 3.38
N ILE A 101 -1.05 8.50 2.12
CA ILE A 101 -0.14 8.68 0.97
C ILE A 101 0.74 9.92 1.15
N ARG A 102 0.20 11.03 1.67
CA ARG A 102 1.01 12.22 1.95
C ARG A 102 2.09 11.96 3.00
N GLU A 103 1.80 11.15 4.00
CA GLU A 103 2.80 10.74 4.99
C GLU A 103 3.87 9.84 4.36
N CYS A 104 3.48 8.87 3.51
CA CYS A 104 4.42 8.04 2.76
C CYS A 104 5.41 8.89 1.92
N LEU A 105 4.90 9.89 1.20
CA LEU A 105 5.70 10.73 0.32
C LEU A 105 6.78 11.54 1.05
N LYS A 106 6.60 11.86 2.34
CA LYS A 106 7.64 12.51 3.17
C LYS A 106 8.92 11.66 3.27
N TYR A 107 8.79 10.35 3.08
CA TYR A 107 9.88 9.38 3.18
C TYR A 107 10.28 8.78 1.82
N ALA A 108 9.81 9.39 0.73
CA ALA A 108 9.98 8.92 -0.64
C ALA A 108 9.40 7.52 -0.87
N LEU A 109 8.31 7.20 -0.17
CA LEU A 109 7.49 6.02 -0.43
C LEU A 109 6.28 6.46 -1.27
N ASP A 110 6.14 5.89 -2.46
CA ASP A 110 5.08 6.23 -3.39
C ASP A 110 4.22 4.99 -3.74
N PRO A 111 3.08 4.80 -3.06
CA PRO A 111 2.22 3.66 -3.31
C PRO A 111 1.38 3.80 -4.60
N ILE A 112 1.03 5.00 -5.06
CA ILE A 112 0.01 5.22 -6.12
C ILE A 112 0.52 6.07 -7.29
#